data_AF-A0A3D0STX8-F1
#
_entry.id   AF-A0A3D0STX8-F1
#
_cell.length_a   1.000
_cell.length_b   1.000
_cell.length_c   1.000
_cell.angle_alpha   90.00
_cell.angle_beta   90.00
_cell.angle_gamma   90.00
#
_symmetry.space_group_name_H-M   'P 1'
#
loop_
_entity.id
_entity.type
_entity.pdbx_description
1 polymer ?
#
loop_
_entity_poly.entity_id
_entity_poly.type
_entity_poly.pdbx_seq_one_letter_code
_entity_poly.pdbx_strand_id
1 'polypeptide(L)'
;PRLSVMGGFGKISKLAAGHLDLHSRNSSIDLVLLAVEAAALGADTGLQQAIRTANTSQQALALAHAAGLLLGERICTMARDQACAILPPEVAVEVWATDREGKPVGHAEFADGVHLPAKPVPDRL
;
A
#
# COMPACT_ATOMS: atom_id res chain seq x y z
N PRO A 1 -5.87 -9.33 -20.20
CA PRO A 1 -7.11 -9.19 -19.39
C PRO A 1 -6.92 -8.08 -18.34
N ARG A 2 -8.00 -7.53 -17.76
CA ARG A 2 -7.91 -6.44 -16.76
C ARG A 2 -8.55 -6.85 -15.44
N LEU A 3 -7.87 -6.58 -14.33
CA LEU A 3 -8.34 -6.80 -12.97
C LEU A 3 -8.27 -5.48 -12.18
N SER A 4 -9.37 -5.10 -11.54
CA SER A 4 -9.40 -3.98 -10.61
C SER A 4 -9.53 -4.53 -9.18
N VAL A 5 -8.60 -4.16 -8.31
CA VAL A 5 -8.64 -4.52 -6.89
C VAL A 5 -9.03 -3.28 -6.09
N MET A 6 -10.11 -3.37 -5.31
CA MET A 6 -10.60 -2.26 -4.49
C MET A 6 -10.82 -2.71 -3.05
N GLY A 7 -10.42 -1.88 -2.09
CA GLY A 7 -10.68 -2.15 -0.69
C GLY A 7 -10.33 -0.99 0.23
N GLY A 8 -10.76 -1.09 1.49
CA GLY A 8 -10.37 -0.12 2.51
C GLY A 8 -8.85 -0.11 2.69
N PHE A 9 -8.26 1.06 2.94
CA PHE A 9 -6.82 1.27 2.99
C PHE A 9 -6.08 0.22 3.82
N GLY A 10 -6.58 -0.14 5.01
CA GLY A 10 -5.96 -1.18 5.84
C GLY A 10 -5.83 -2.56 5.18
N LYS A 11 -6.72 -2.95 4.26
CA LYS A 11 -6.60 -4.19 3.48
C LYS A 11 -5.58 -4.03 2.36
N ILE A 12 -5.61 -2.89 1.68
CA ILE A 12 -4.65 -2.59 0.61
C ILE A 12 -3.23 -2.52 1.17
N SER A 13 -3.03 -1.93 2.35
CA SER A 13 -1.74 -1.92 3.06
C SER A 13 -1.23 -3.33 3.40
N LYS A 14 -2.14 -4.29 3.70
CA LYS A 14 -1.75 -5.69 3.93
C LYS A 14 -1.31 -6.38 2.65
N LEU A 15 -2.05 -6.17 1.56
CA LEU A 15 -1.65 -6.66 0.24
C LEU A 15 -0.29 -6.07 -0.17
N ALA A 16 -0.07 -4.77 0.04
CA ALA A 16 1.22 -4.11 -0.18
C ALA A 16 2.38 -4.73 0.63
N ALA A 17 2.09 -5.21 1.84
CA ALA A 17 3.07 -5.90 2.69
C ALA A 17 3.37 -7.34 2.25
N GLY A 18 2.68 -7.88 1.24
CA GLY A 18 2.81 -9.29 0.85
C GLY A 18 2.02 -10.27 1.71
N HIS A 19 1.20 -9.78 2.65
CA HIS A 19 0.30 -10.63 3.42
C HIS A 19 -0.93 -11.00 2.59
N LEU A 20 -1.00 -12.26 2.14
CA LEU A 20 -2.13 -12.78 1.37
C LEU A 20 -3.39 -13.04 2.21
N ASP A 21 -3.24 -13.13 3.54
CA ASP A 21 -4.38 -13.17 4.46
C ASP A 21 -4.84 -11.75 4.83
N LEU A 22 -5.91 -11.32 4.14
CA LEU A 22 -6.51 -9.99 4.32
C LEU A 22 -7.56 -9.95 5.44
N HIS A 23 -7.76 -11.04 6.20
CA HIS A 23 -8.77 -11.08 7.27
C HIS A 23 -8.48 -10.05 8.38
N SER A 24 -9.56 -9.44 8.88
CA SER A 24 -9.51 -8.38 9.90
C SER A 24 -9.19 -8.89 11.31
N ARG A 25 -9.29 -10.21 11.56
CA ARG A 25 -9.13 -10.80 12.91
C ARG A 25 -7.70 -11.23 13.27
N ASN A 26 -6.77 -11.37 12.32
CA ASN A 26 -5.48 -12.00 12.60
C ASN A 26 -4.24 -11.26 12.09
N SER A 27 -4.41 -10.11 11.41
CA SER A 27 -3.27 -9.33 10.89
C SER A 27 -3.34 -7.93 11.47
N SER A 28 -2.46 -7.67 12.43
CA SER A 28 -2.15 -6.35 12.96
C SER A 28 -1.77 -5.41 11.81
N ILE A 29 -2.13 -4.14 11.94
CA ILE A 29 -1.79 -3.12 10.95
C ILE A 29 -0.27 -2.92 10.99
N ASP A 30 0.40 -2.99 9.83
CA ASP A 30 1.83 -2.72 9.75
C ASP A 30 2.10 -1.22 9.66
N LEU A 31 2.05 -0.55 10.81
CA LEU A 31 2.34 0.88 10.92
C LEU A 31 3.82 1.19 10.70
N VAL A 32 4.70 0.19 10.89
CA VAL A 32 6.13 0.34 10.63
C VAL A 32 6.35 0.47 9.13
N LEU A 33 5.70 -0.38 8.32
CA LEU A 33 5.69 -0.26 6.87
C LEU A 33 5.18 1.11 6.43
N LEU A 34 4.03 1.57 6.95
CA LEU A 34 3.49 2.89 6.58
C LEU A 34 4.46 4.04 6.90
N ALA A 35 5.18 3.97 8.01
CA ALA A 35 6.18 4.97 8.36
C ALA A 35 7.41 4.91 7.45
N VAL A 36 7.86 3.73 7.05
CA VAL A 36 8.97 3.55 6.09
C VAL A 36 8.58 4.11 4.72
N GLU A 37 7.37 3.81 4.24
CA GLU A 37 6.89 4.31 2.96
C GLU A 37 6.64 5.83 3.00
N ALA A 38 6.16 6.36 4.13
CA ALA A 38 6.08 7.81 4.33
C ALA A 38 7.47 8.46 4.30
N ALA A 39 8.49 7.82 4.90
CA ALA A 39 9.88 8.29 4.85
C ALA A 39 10.41 8.34 3.40
N ALA A 40 10.08 7.32 2.58
CA ALA A 40 10.43 7.29 1.16
C ALA A 40 9.77 8.43 0.35
N LEU A 41 8.68 9.01 0.86
CA LEU A 41 8.01 10.18 0.29
C LEU A 41 8.51 11.52 0.88
N GLY A 42 9.46 11.49 1.82
CA GLY A 42 10.03 12.69 2.44
C GLY A 42 9.48 13.03 3.83
N ALA A 43 8.78 12.11 4.51
CA ALA A 43 8.38 12.31 5.90
C ALA A 43 9.60 12.51 6.81
N ASP A 44 9.57 13.57 7.62
CA ASP A 44 10.57 13.79 8.64
C ASP A 44 10.47 12.74 9.78
N THR A 45 11.45 12.76 10.69
CA THR A 45 11.48 11.81 11.80
C THR A 45 10.27 11.94 12.72
N GLY A 46 9.72 13.15 12.90
CA GLY A 46 8.56 13.39 13.77
C GLY A 46 7.29 12.76 13.20
N LEU A 47 7.03 12.97 11.91
CA LEU A 47 5.91 12.39 11.20
C LEU A 47 6.00 10.86 11.13
N GLN A 48 7.21 10.33 10.87
CA GLN A 48 7.42 8.88 10.90
C GLN A 48 7.08 8.28 12.27
N GLN A 49 7.50 8.90 13.37
CA GLN A 49 7.15 8.43 14.71
C GLN A 49 5.66 8.52 14.97
N ALA A 50 5.02 9.63 14.60
CA ALA A 50 3.58 9.81 14.74
C ALA A 50 2.79 8.70 14.00
N ILE A 51 3.23 8.32 12.80
CA ILE A 51 2.65 7.21 12.03
C ILE A 51 2.84 5.87 12.74
N ARG A 52 4.05 5.57 13.26
CA ARG A 52 4.32 4.32 13.99
C ARG A 52 3.45 4.17 15.23
N THR A 53 3.15 5.29 15.90
CA THR A 53 2.32 5.32 17.12
C THR A 53 0.82 5.48 16.86
N ALA A 54 0.39 5.51 15.59
CA ALA A 54 -1.02 5.64 15.26
C ALA A 54 -1.82 4.42 15.75
N ASN A 55 -3.12 4.60 16.02
CA ASN A 55 -3.98 3.49 16.44
C ASN A 55 -4.55 2.72 15.24
N THR A 56 -4.59 3.34 14.06
CA THR A 56 -5.18 2.76 12.84
C THR A 56 -4.41 3.18 11.59
N SER A 57 -4.51 2.39 10.51
CA SER A 57 -3.95 2.74 9.19
C SER A 57 -4.60 4.00 8.61
N GLN A 58 -5.89 4.21 8.90
CA GLN A 58 -6.59 5.44 8.52
C GLN A 58 -5.98 6.68 9.18
N GLN A 59 -5.62 6.58 10.47
CA GLN A 59 -4.96 7.67 11.17
C GLN A 59 -3.56 7.92 10.61
N ALA A 60 -2.78 6.87 10.35
CA ALA A 60 -1.48 6.98 9.70
C ALA A 60 -1.57 7.68 8.32
N LEU A 61 -2.55 7.30 7.51
CA LEU A 61 -2.81 7.93 6.22
C LEU A 61 -3.21 9.40 6.37
N ALA A 62 -4.07 9.72 7.33
CA ALA A 62 -4.46 11.10 7.61
C ALA A 62 -3.27 11.98 8.03
N LEU A 63 -2.35 11.44 8.84
CA LEU A 63 -1.11 12.13 9.22
C LEU A 63 -0.23 12.42 8.00
N ALA A 64 -0.02 11.42 7.14
CA ALA A 64 0.76 11.59 5.92
C ALA A 64 0.12 12.60 4.95
N HIS A 65 -1.19 12.53 4.77
CA HIS A 65 -1.93 13.46 3.91
C HIS A 65 -1.90 14.90 4.45
N ALA A 66 -1.99 15.09 5.78
CA ALA A 66 -1.86 16.40 6.40
C ALA A 66 -0.47 17.02 6.18
N ALA A 67 0.55 16.19 5.95
CA ALA A 67 1.91 16.61 5.58
C ALA A 67 2.12 16.73 4.06
N GLY A 68 1.07 16.55 3.25
CA GLY A 68 1.14 16.65 1.78
C GLY A 68 1.74 15.41 1.09
N LEU A 69 1.84 14.27 1.79
CA LEU A 69 2.42 13.05 1.24
C LEU A 69 1.36 12.14 0.59
N LEU A 70 1.67 11.65 -0.60
CA LEU A 70 0.84 10.72 -1.39
C LEU A 70 1.01 9.26 -0.93
N LEU A 71 0.79 9.01 0.38
CA LEU A 71 0.98 7.70 0.97
C LEU A 71 -0.04 6.67 0.44
N GLY A 72 -1.25 7.11 0.11
CA GLY A 72 -2.29 6.24 -0.45
C GLY A 72 -1.88 5.61 -1.78
N GLU A 73 -1.43 6.45 -2.70
CA GLU A 73 -0.95 6.09 -4.04
C GLU A 73 0.28 5.17 -3.96
N ARG A 74 1.20 5.49 -3.05
CA ARG A 74 2.38 4.66 -2.80
C ARG A 74 2.00 3.25 -2.38
N ILE A 75 1.07 3.13 -1.43
CA ILE A 75 0.60 1.83 -0.93
C ILE A 75 -0.21 1.09 -2.01
N CYS A 76 -1.05 1.77 -2.79
CA CYS A 76 -1.74 1.15 -3.92
C CYS A 76 -0.76 0.61 -4.97
N THR A 77 0.32 1.33 -5.24
CA THR A 77 1.37 0.92 -6.17
C THR A 77 2.03 -0.37 -5.68
N MET A 78 2.45 -0.41 -4.42
CA MET A 78 3.05 -1.62 -3.83
C MET A 78 2.10 -2.81 -3.83
N ALA A 79 0.82 -2.59 -3.51
CA ALA A 79 -0.20 -3.63 -3.55
C ALA A 79 -0.42 -4.18 -4.97
N ARG A 80 -0.41 -3.30 -5.98
CA ARG A 80 -0.51 -3.69 -7.39
C ARG A 80 0.70 -4.55 -7.78
N ASP A 81 1.90 -4.11 -7.45
CA ASP A 81 3.13 -4.82 -7.77
C ASP A 81 3.14 -6.22 -7.12
N GLN A 82 2.61 -6.33 -5.89
CA GLN A 82 2.44 -7.62 -5.23
C GLN A 82 1.40 -8.51 -5.92
N ALA A 83 0.29 -7.95 -6.40
CA ALA A 83 -0.72 -8.70 -7.16
C ALA A 83 -0.17 -9.18 -8.51
N CYS A 84 0.54 -8.33 -9.24
CA CYS A 84 1.18 -8.68 -10.50
C CYS A 84 2.26 -9.76 -10.34
N ALA A 85 2.93 -9.84 -9.19
CA ALA A 85 3.89 -10.91 -8.91
C ALA A 85 3.24 -12.29 -8.74
N ILE A 86 1.92 -12.36 -8.52
CA ILE A 86 1.15 -13.60 -8.30
C ILE A 86 0.37 -14.00 -9.55
N LEU A 87 -0.13 -13.01 -10.29
CA LEU A 87 -0.95 -13.19 -11.47
C LEU A 87 -0.10 -13.47 -12.71
N PRO A 88 -0.66 -14.09 -13.77
CA PRO A 88 -0.01 -14.18 -15.07
C PRO A 88 0.39 -12.79 -15.58
N PRO A 89 1.55 -12.65 -16.25
CA PRO A 89 2.11 -11.35 -16.63
C PRO A 89 1.23 -10.56 -17.59
N GLU A 90 0.35 -11.20 -18.36
CA GLU A 90 -0.63 -10.56 -19.25
C GLU A 90 -1.87 -9.98 -18.57
N VAL A 91 -1.98 -10.12 -17.24
CA VAL A 91 -3.06 -9.51 -16.45
C VAL A 91 -2.63 -8.11 -16.03
N ALA A 92 -3.27 -7.09 -16.60
CA ALA A 92 -3.10 -5.72 -16.14
C ALA A 92 -3.94 -5.50 -14.87
N VAL A 93 -3.33 -4.97 -13.82
CA VAL A 93 -3.94 -4.75 -12.50
C VAL A 93 -3.95 -3.27 -12.17
N GLU A 94 -5.09 -2.74 -11.72
CA GLU A 94 -5.16 -1.47 -10.99
C GLU A 94 -5.56 -1.70 -9.53
N VAL A 95 -5.20 -0.77 -8.65
CA VAL A 95 -5.53 -0.85 -7.22
C VAL A 95 -6.09 0.47 -6.71
N TRP A 96 -7.23 0.38 -6.02
CA TRP A 96 -7.88 1.49 -5.34
C TRP A 96 -7.97 1.24 -3.84
N ALA A 97 -7.54 2.23 -3.06
CA ALA A 97 -7.76 2.29 -1.62
C ALA A 97 -8.88 3.27 -1.30
N THR A 98 -9.75 2.90 -0.36
CA THR A 98 -10.79 3.80 0.17
C THR A 98 -10.70 3.99 1.67
N ASP A 99 -11.32 5.07 2.16
CA ASP A 99 -11.63 5.21 3.58
C ASP A 99 -12.90 4.44 3.99
N ARG A 100 -13.37 4.70 5.21
CA ARG A 100 -14.59 4.09 5.77
C ARG A 100 -15.88 4.65 5.17
N GLU A 101 -15.84 5.82 4.58
CA GLU A 101 -16.98 6.46 3.89
C GLU A 101 -17.03 6.06 2.41
N GLY A 102 -16.06 5.25 1.94
CA GLY A 102 -15.95 4.79 0.56
C GLY A 102 -15.28 5.80 -0.36
N LYS A 103 -14.73 6.91 0.17
CA LYS A 103 -14.00 7.88 -0.63
C LYS A 103 -12.65 7.30 -1.06
N PRO A 104 -12.23 7.49 -2.32
CA PRO A 104 -10.91 7.09 -2.75
C PRO A 104 -9.85 7.90 -2.00
N VAL A 105 -8.84 7.20 -1.49
CA VAL A 105 -7.71 7.77 -0.76
C VAL A 105 -6.35 7.38 -1.34
N GLY A 106 -6.36 6.64 -2.44
CA GLY A 106 -5.17 6.28 -3.21
C GLY A 106 -5.54 5.42 -4.41
N HIS A 107 -4.80 5.58 -5.50
CA HIS A 107 -4.98 4.81 -6.73
C HIS A 107 -3.62 4.51 -7.36
N ALA A 108 -3.49 3.30 -7.89
CA ALA A 108 -2.44 2.93 -8.82
C ALA A 108 -3.08 2.45 -10.12
N GLU A 109 -2.74 3.10 -11.22
CA GLU A 109 -3.26 2.77 -12.55
C GLU A 109 -2.87 1.35 -12.99
N PHE A 110 -3.50 0.89 -14.07
CA PHE A 110 -3.23 -0.41 -14.66
C PHE A 110 -1.74 -0.57 -15.01
N ALA A 111 -1.13 -1.61 -14.46
CA ALA A 111 0.16 -2.12 -14.90
C ALA A 111 0.11 -3.64 -14.98
N ASP A 112 0.83 -4.21 -15.94
CA ASP A 112 0.97 -5.66 -16.11
C ASP A 112 2.36 -6.13 -15.62
N GLY A 113 2.55 -7.44 -15.50
CA GLY A 113 3.82 -8.00 -15.03
C GLY A 113 4.99 -7.79 -15.98
N VAL A 114 4.71 -7.35 -17.22
CA VAL A 114 5.71 -7.13 -18.27
C VAL A 114 6.35 -5.73 -18.16
N HIS A 115 5.59 -4.73 -17.69
CA HIS A 115 6.06 -3.34 -17.58
C HIS A 115 6.47 -2.90 -16.17
N LEU A 116 6.34 -3.76 -15.16
CA LEU A 116 6.79 -3.45 -13.81
C LEU A 116 8.33 -3.50 -13.72
N PRO A 117 8.98 -2.50 -13.07
CA PRO A 117 10.40 -2.60 -12.78
C PRO A 117 10.65 -3.83 -11.90
N ALA A 118 11.65 -4.64 -12.26
CA ALA A 118 12.00 -5.82 -11.48
C ALA A 118 12.29 -5.40 -10.02
N LYS A 119 11.55 -5.98 -9.07
CA LYS A 119 11.79 -5.76 -7.64
C LYS A 119 13.19 -6.32 -7.32
N PRO A 120 14.07 -5.58 -6.63
CA PRO A 120 15.33 -6.15 -6.19
C PRO A 120 15.03 -7.37 -5.30
N VAL A 121 15.59 -8.52 -5.69
CA VAL A 121 15.52 -9.74 -4.89
C VAL A 121 16.29 -9.46 -3.60
N PRO A 122 15.68 -9.57 -2.41
CA PRO A 122 16.45 -9.47 -1.18
C PRO A 122 17.43 -10.65 -1.14
N ASP A 123 18.72 -10.33 -1.06
CA ASP A 123 19.78 -11.32 -0.89
C ASP A 123 19.43 -12.20 0.31
N ARG A 124 19.12 -13.47 0.04
CA ARG A 124 18.99 -14.49 1.08
C ARG A 124 20.42 -14.82 1.54
N LEU A 125 20.77 -14.33 2.73
CA LEU A 125 21.88 -14.85 3.54
C LEU A 125 21.58 -16.28 4.00
#